data_AF-A0A352A2K6-F1
#
_entry.id   AF-A0A352A2K6-F1
#
_cell.length_a   1.000
_cell.length_b   1.000
_cell.length_c   1.000
_cell.angle_alpha   90.00
_cell.angle_beta   90.00
_cell.angle_gamma   90.00
#
_symmetry.space_group_name_H-M   'P 1'
#
loop_
_entity.id
_entity.type
_entity.pdbx_description
1 polymer ?
#
loop_
_entity_poly.entity_id
_entity_poly.type
_entity_poly.pdbx_seq_one_letter_code
_entity_poly.pdbx_strand_id
1 'polypeptide(L)'
;MSMKKTFLKYVVPSVAAMWVYSLYTMADGIFVAKGVGEYALAAVNLSMPMINTIFAVSILFAIGTSTVTSIFLGKGDLKKAKETFTMNMGILFAT
;
A
#
# COMPACT_ATOMS: atom_id res chain seq x y z
N MET A 1 10.19 10.73 25.39
CA MET A 1 10.89 10.55 24.10
C MET A 1 10.42 11.66 23.16
N SER A 2 11.31 12.46 22.58
CA SER A 2 10.92 13.68 21.84
C SER A 2 10.13 13.36 20.56
N MET A 3 8.98 14.02 20.35
CA MET A 3 8.11 13.82 19.18
C MET A 3 8.86 13.91 17.84
N LYS A 4 9.82 14.83 17.74
CA LYS A 4 10.65 15.01 16.53
C LYS A 4 11.49 13.77 16.19
N LYS A 5 12.03 13.09 17.20
CA LYS A 5 12.85 11.87 17.02
C LYS A 5 11.99 10.69 16.55
N THR A 6 10.79 10.54 17.11
CA THR A 6 9.84 9.50 16.69
C THR A 6 9.32 9.76 15.29
N PHE A 7 8.95 11.01 14.99
CA PHE A 7 8.51 11.41 13.65
C PHE A 7 9.58 11.09 12.59
N LEU A 8 10.82 11.54 12.78
CA LEU A 8 11.91 11.24 11.85
C LEU A 8 12.20 9.74 11.74
N LYS A 9 12.06 8.98 12.84
CA LYS A 9 12.24 7.52 12.83
C LYS A 9 11.21 6.78 11.97
N TYR A 10 10.00 7.32 11.80
CA TYR A 10 8.97 6.73 10.93
C TYR A 10 9.00 7.31 9.51
N VAL A 11 9.15 8.63 9.38
CA VAL A 11 9.08 9.31 8.08
C VAL A 11 10.27 8.98 7.19
N VAL A 12 11.49 8.95 7.74
CA VAL A 12 12.69 8.64 6.95
C VAL A 12 12.59 7.29 6.24
N PRO A 13 12.29 6.16 6.91
CA PRO A 13 12.14 4.88 6.23
C PRO A 13 10.92 4.84 5.29
N SER A 14 9.81 5.52 5.61
CA SER A 14 8.66 5.60 4.69
C SER A 14 8.99 6.34 3.40
N VAL A 15 9.68 7.47 3.47
CA VAL A 15 10.12 8.23 2.28
C VAL A 15 11.15 7.43 1.48
N ALA A 16 12.09 6.78 2.15
CA ALA A 16 13.05 5.91 1.49
C ALA A 16 12.36 4.75 0.75
N ALA A 17 11.34 4.13 1.35
CA ALA A 17 10.55 3.08 0.70
C ALA A 17 9.81 3.62 -0.55
N MET A 18 9.24 4.82 -0.48
CA MET A 18 8.61 5.45 -1.65
C MET A 18 9.62 5.75 -2.76
N TRP A 19 10.85 6.16 -2.42
CA TRP A 19 11.91 6.35 -3.42
C TRP A 19 12.33 5.04 -4.08
N VAL A 20 12.51 3.98 -3.32
CA VAL A 20 12.81 2.65 -3.86
C VAL A 20 11.69 2.17 -4.80
N TYR A 21 10.43 2.35 -4.40
CA TYR A 21 9.28 2.03 -5.26
C TYR A 21 9.31 2.83 -6.56
N SER A 22 9.53 4.15 -6.49
CA SER A 22 9.63 4.99 -7.68
C SER A 22 10.77 4.56 -8.60
N LEU A 23 11.96 4.30 -8.06
CA LEU A 23 13.11 3.83 -8.84
C LEU A 23 12.83 2.48 -9.51
N TYR A 24 12.15 1.56 -8.80
CA TYR A 24 11.70 0.30 -9.36
C TYR A 24 10.78 0.51 -10.57
N THR A 25 9.75 1.34 -10.44
CA THR A 25 8.81 1.61 -11.56
C THR A 25 9.49 2.28 -12.75
N MET A 26 10.48 3.16 -12.52
CA MET A 26 11.26 3.78 -13.58
C MET A 26 12.16 2.76 -14.29
N ALA A 27 12.85 1.91 -13.53
CA ALA A 27 13.68 0.86 -14.10
C ALA A 27 12.84 -0.10 -14.93
N ASP A 28 11.72 -0.59 -14.39
CA ASP A 28 10.78 -1.48 -15.09
C ASP A 28 10.30 -0.85 -16.41
N GLY A 29 9.86 0.41 -16.37
CA GLY A 29 9.47 1.15 -17.58
C GLY A 29 10.58 1.25 -18.63
N ILE A 30 11.84 1.49 -18.22
CA ILE A 30 12.99 1.54 -19.12
C ILE A 30 13.28 0.16 -19.72
N PHE A 31 13.24 -0.91 -18.92
CA PHE A 31 13.48 -2.27 -19.40
C PHE A 31 12.38 -2.74 -20.35
N VAL A 32 11.11 -2.44 -20.07
CA VAL A 32 9.99 -2.74 -20.97
C VAL A 32 10.13 -1.96 -22.27
N ALA A 33 10.44 -0.65 -22.20
CA ALA A 33 10.60 0.21 -23.37
C ALA A 33 11.76 -0.24 -24.28
N LYS A 34 12.95 -0.51 -23.71
CA LYS A 34 14.14 -0.92 -24.47
C LYS A 34 14.14 -2.40 -24.86
N GLY A 35 13.58 -3.27 -24.03
CA GLY A 35 13.66 -4.72 -24.21
C GLY A 35 12.57 -5.28 -25.12
N VAL A 36 11.35 -4.75 -25.06
CA VAL A 36 10.20 -5.25 -25.81
C VAL A 36 9.68 -4.24 -26.83
N GLY A 37 10.03 -2.96 -26.66
CA GLY A 37 9.70 -1.88 -27.59
C GLY A 37 8.51 -1.04 -27.14
N GLU A 38 8.27 0.06 -27.86
CA GLU A 38 7.26 1.07 -27.51
C GLU A 38 5.83 0.51 -27.48
N TYR A 39 5.51 -0.44 -28.37
CA TYR A 39 4.20 -1.10 -28.39
C TYR A 39 3.90 -1.88 -27.11
N ALA A 40 4.89 -2.52 -26.51
CA ALA A 40 4.72 -3.23 -25.25
C ALA A 40 4.54 -2.26 -24.07
N LEU A 41 5.30 -1.16 -24.05
CA LEU A 41 5.12 -0.10 -23.04
C LEU A 41 3.71 0.52 -23.12
N ALA A 42 3.18 0.73 -24.33
CA ALA A 42 1.81 1.20 -24.54
C ALA A 42 0.77 0.18 -24.03
N ALA A 43 0.97 -1.11 -24.29
CA ALA A 43 0.10 -2.17 -23.78
C ALA A 43 0.11 -2.29 -22.25
N VAL A 44 1.28 -2.09 -21.61
CA VAL A 44 1.41 -2.04 -20.16
C VAL A 44 0.62 -0.87 -19.59
N ASN A 45 0.81 0.33 -20.14
CA ASN A 45 0.06 1.52 -19.69
C ASN A 45 -1.45 1.39 -19.91
N LEU A 46 -1.89 0.74 -20.98
CA LEU A 46 -3.31 0.45 -21.22
C LEU A 46 -3.88 -0.51 -20.16
N SER A 47 -3.05 -1.39 -19.60
CA SER A 47 -3.43 -2.36 -18.57
C SER A 47 -3.37 -1.78 -17.15
N MET A 48 -2.64 -0.68 -16.93
CA MET A 48 -2.49 -0.04 -15.62
C MET A 48 -3.82 0.32 -14.92
N PRO A 49 -4.88 0.80 -15.60
CA PRO A 49 -6.17 1.05 -14.96
C PRO A 49 -6.76 -0.18 -14.26
N MET A 50 -6.60 -1.38 -14.82
CA MET A 50 -7.07 -2.62 -14.19
C MET A 50 -6.26 -2.92 -12.93
N ILE A 51 -4.94 -2.80 -13.00
CA ILE A 51 -4.03 -2.99 -11.85
C ILE A 51 -4.36 -1.98 -10.75
N ASN A 52 -4.53 -0.71 -11.10
CA ASN A 52 -4.87 0.36 -10.17
C ASN A 52 -6.24 0.14 -9.50
N THR A 53 -7.20 -0.45 -10.20
CA THR A 53 -8.52 -0.78 -9.63
C THR A 53 -8.39 -1.85 -8.54
N ILE A 54 -7.63 -2.91 -8.81
CA ILE A 54 -7.35 -3.95 -7.82
C ILE A 54 -6.60 -3.34 -6.62
N PHE A 55 -5.57 -2.53 -6.89
CA PHE A 55 -4.82 -1.82 -5.85
C PHE A 55 -5.71 -0.89 -5.02
N ALA A 56 -6.64 -0.18 -5.64
CA ALA A 56 -7.58 0.72 -4.95
C ALA A 56 -8.47 -0.05 -3.98
N VAL A 57 -8.98 -1.22 -4.38
CA VAL A 57 -9.74 -2.10 -3.49
C VAL A 57 -8.87 -2.60 -2.33
N SER A 58 -7.64 -3.04 -2.61
CA SER A 58 -6.70 -3.46 -1.56
C SER A 58 -6.40 -2.35 -0.56
N ILE A 59 -6.17 -1.12 -1.04
CA ILE A 59 -5.93 0.06 -0.21
C ILE A 59 -7.17 0.42 0.62
N LEU A 60 -8.37 0.33 0.03
CA LEU A 60 -9.62 0.58 0.74
C LEU A 60 -9.76 -0.33 1.97
N PHE A 61 -9.53 -1.63 1.79
CA PHE A 61 -9.58 -2.58 2.91
C PHE A 61 -8.43 -2.37 3.90
N ALA A 62 -7.20 -2.12 3.44
CA ALA A 62 -6.05 -1.90 4.31
C ALA A 62 -6.22 -0.66 5.21
N ILE A 63 -6.57 0.49 4.62
CA ILE A 63 -6.78 1.75 5.34
C ILE A 63 -8.07 1.70 6.15
N GLY A 64 -9.15 1.14 5.59
CA GLY A 64 -10.44 0.98 6.26
C GLY A 64 -10.32 0.16 7.55
N THR A 65 -9.64 -0.98 7.47
CA THR A 65 -9.35 -1.83 8.64
C THR A 65 -8.51 -1.09 9.67
N SER A 66 -7.42 -0.45 9.24
CA SER A 66 -6.55 0.32 10.13
C SER A 66 -7.30 1.43 10.88
N THR A 67 -8.20 2.12 10.19
CA THR A 67 -9.03 3.20 10.75
C THR A 67 -10.01 2.65 11.79
N VAL A 68 -10.78 1.60 11.46
CA VAL A 68 -11.75 1.00 12.38
C VAL A 68 -11.05 0.40 13.60
N THR A 69 -9.94 -0.32 13.41
CA THR A 69 -9.12 -0.86 14.50
C THR A 69 -8.58 0.26 15.39
N SER A 70 -8.12 1.38 14.82
CA SER A 70 -7.65 2.55 15.58
C SER A 70 -8.76 3.18 16.43
N ILE A 71 -10.00 3.22 15.93
CA ILE A 71 -11.17 3.70 16.70
C ILE A 71 -11.44 2.80 17.91
N PHE A 72 -11.42 1.47 17.75
CA PHE A 72 -11.63 0.55 18.88
C PHE A 72 -10.48 0.59 19.89
N LEU A 73 -9.23 0.70 19.42
CA LEU A 73 -8.06 0.91 20.26
C LEU A 73 -8.17 2.20 21.08
N GLY A 74 -8.61 3.30 20.47
CA GLY A 74 -8.84 4.58 21.16
C GLY A 74 -9.96 4.53 22.20
N LYS A 75 -10.94 3.64 22.04
CA LYS A 75 -12.01 3.38 23.02
C LYS A 75 -11.59 2.41 24.15
N GLY A 76 -10.38 1.86 24.12
CA GLY A 76 -9.89 0.87 25.09
C GLY A 76 -10.46 -0.55 24.91
N ASP A 77 -11.25 -0.79 23.87
CA ASP A 77 -11.87 -2.10 23.59
C ASP A 77 -10.92 -2.98 22.75
N LEU A 78 -9.87 -3.49 23.41
CA LEU A 78 -8.82 -4.31 22.79
C LEU A 78 -9.36 -5.62 22.16
N LYS A 79 -10.45 -6.16 22.70
CA LYS A 79 -11.06 -7.40 22.22
C LYS A 79 -11.69 -7.18 20.85
N LYS A 80 -12.53 -6.15 20.71
CA LYS A 80 -13.12 -5.79 19.41
C LYS A 80 -12.09 -5.32 18.39
N ALA A 81 -11.04 -4.64 18.83
CA ALA A 81 -9.94 -4.23 17.95
C ALA A 81 -9.25 -5.44 17.29
N LYS A 82 -8.97 -6.49 18.07
CA LYS A 82 -8.39 -7.75 17.56
C LYS A 82 -9.36 -8.52 16.67
N GLU A 83 -10.62 -8.68 17.07
CA GLU A 83 -11.63 -9.38 16.27
C GLU A 83 -11.84 -8.70 14.91
N THR A 84 -11.95 -7.37 14.90
CA THR A 84 -12.15 -6.60 13.66
C THR A 84 -10.92 -6.66 12.75
N PHE A 85 -9.72 -6.64 13.31
CA PHE A 85 -8.49 -6.78 12.53
C PHE A 85 -8.37 -8.18 11.90
N THR A 86 -8.61 -9.24 12.68
CA THR A 86 -8.54 -10.62 12.19
C THR A 86 -9.62 -10.92 11.15
N MET A 87 -10.86 -10.43 11.36
CA MET A 87 -11.95 -10.62 10.41
C MET A 87 -11.67 -9.94 9.06
N ASN A 88 -11.25 -8.68 9.07
CA ASN A 88 -10.93 -7.97 7.83
C ASN A 88 -9.70 -8.57 7.14
N MET A 89 -8.70 -9.03 7.88
CA MET A 89 -7.54 -9.72 7.31
C MET A 89 -7.96 -11.05 6.66
N GLY A 90 -8.87 -11.81 7.28
CA GLY A 90 -9.44 -13.02 6.69
C GLY A 90 -10.22 -12.76 5.39
N ILE A 91 -11.00 -11.68 5.33
CA ILE A 91 -11.73 -11.27 4.12
C ILE A 91 -10.75 -10.85 3.01
N LEU A 92 -9.66 -10.15 3.35
CA LEU A 92 -8.63 -9.73 2.40
C LEU A 92 -7.87 -10.92 1.79
N PHE A 93 -7.62 -11.99 2.55
CA PHE A 93 -6.98 -13.20 2.04
C PHE A 93 -7.94 -14.13 1.27
N ALA A 94 -9.25 -13.96 1.47
CA ALA A 94 -10.28 -14.74 0.78
C ALA A 94 -10.74 -14.09 -0.55
N THR A 95 -10.36 -12.84 -0.81
CA THR A 95 -10.65 -12.09 -2.06
C THR A 95 -9.44 -12.13 -2.97
#